data_AF-A0A3D9DGJ6-F1
#
_entry.id   AF-A0A3D9DGJ6-F1
#
_cell.length_a   1.000
_cell.length_b   1.000
_cell.length_c   1.000
_cell.angle_alpha   90.00
_cell.angle_beta   90.00
_cell.angle_gamma   90.00
#
_symmetry.space_group_name_H-M   'P 1'
#
loop_
_entity.id
_entity.type
_entity.pdbx_description
1 polymer ?
#
loop_
_entity_poly.entity_id
_entity_poly.type
_entity_poly.pdbx_seq_one_letter_code
_entity_poly.pdbx_strand_id
1 'polypeptide(L)'
;MKTISLICLLILFTSCSNKEVSEKTNSGQAGYSFENLFYNNEDTILIKSQFADCGEWGGHEELLKIYDSERKIKLAYIKYKINCSKRDDKGSIVQEKDVTKNFILSKSQQTVLINYMNNLMRLKFIEREFGNSGNFFSVEDSKGKLRLFQYGNNPHLLNNYNTLMKSLGLSKVDIKNK
;
A
#
# COMPACT_ATOMS: atom_id res chain seq x y z
N MET A 1 -49.10 -41.92 -26.13
CA MET A 1 -47.75 -41.78 -25.56
C MET A 1 -46.72 -41.37 -26.62
N LYS A 2 -46.82 -40.16 -27.20
CA LYS A 2 -45.81 -39.66 -28.17
C LYS A 2 -45.45 -38.17 -28.01
N THR A 3 -46.13 -37.43 -27.14
CA THR A 3 -45.92 -35.98 -26.97
C THR A 3 -45.07 -35.60 -25.76
N ILE A 4 -44.83 -36.52 -24.82
CA ILE A 4 -44.04 -36.23 -23.60
C ILE A 4 -42.52 -36.30 -23.87
N SER A 5 -42.07 -37.03 -24.90
CA SER A 5 -40.65 -37.14 -25.23
C SER A 5 -40.04 -35.88 -25.86
N LEU A 6 -40.86 -34.93 -26.33
CA LEU A 6 -40.36 -33.72 -27.00
C LEU A 6 -40.01 -32.59 -26.01
N ILE A 7 -40.57 -32.61 -24.80
CA ILE A 7 -40.37 -31.54 -23.81
C ILE A 7 -39.02 -31.69 -23.07
N CYS A 8 -38.53 -32.93 -22.89
CA CYS A 8 -37.21 -33.15 -22.27
C CYS A 8 -36.02 -32.71 -23.13
N LEU A 9 -36.18 -32.53 -24.44
CA LEU A 9 -35.08 -32.12 -25.33
C LEU A 9 -34.83 -30.60 -25.33
N LEU A 10 -35.78 -29.80 -24.86
CA LEU A 10 -35.69 -28.33 -24.83
C LEU A 10 -34.97 -27.78 -23.59
N ILE A 11 -34.78 -28.60 -22.55
CA ILE A 11 -34.16 -28.16 -21.29
C ILE A 11 -32.62 -28.22 -21.35
N LEU A 12 -32.06 -28.96 -22.33
CA LEU A 12 -30.60 -29.15 -22.47
C LEU A 12 -29.85 -27.96 -23.11
N PHE A 13 -30.54 -26.94 -23.62
CA PHE A 13 -29.89 -25.75 -24.19
C PHE A 13 -29.79 -24.55 -23.23
N THR A 14 -30.25 -24.69 -21.99
CA THR A 14 -29.92 -23.72 -20.92
C THR A 14 -28.60 -24.10 -20.25
N SER A 15 -27.59 -24.42 -21.06
CA SER A 15 -26.21 -24.36 -20.57
C SER A 15 -25.96 -22.91 -20.19
N CYS A 16 -25.91 -22.63 -18.89
CA CYS A 16 -25.34 -21.40 -18.38
C CYS A 16 -23.92 -21.32 -18.95
N SER A 17 -23.78 -20.62 -20.08
CA SER A 17 -22.51 -20.06 -20.48
C SER A 17 -22.11 -19.18 -19.30
N ASN A 18 -21.21 -19.72 -18.47
CA ASN A 18 -20.38 -18.88 -17.64
C ASN A 18 -19.79 -17.88 -18.64
N LYS A 19 -20.27 -16.64 -18.60
CA LYS A 19 -19.56 -15.55 -19.22
C LYS A 19 -18.22 -15.56 -18.52
N GLU A 20 -17.24 -16.19 -19.14
CA GLU A 20 -15.84 -15.93 -18.85
C GLU A 20 -15.75 -14.41 -18.84
N VAL A 21 -15.48 -13.88 -17.66
CA VAL A 21 -15.15 -12.47 -17.50
C VAL A 21 -14.02 -12.27 -18.48
N SER A 22 -14.32 -11.60 -19.59
CA SER A 22 -13.38 -11.23 -20.62
C SER A 22 -12.09 -10.83 -19.92
N GLU A 23 -11.06 -11.65 -20.07
CA GLU A 23 -9.71 -11.29 -19.70
C GLU A 23 -9.38 -10.08 -20.56
N LYS A 24 -9.57 -8.89 -19.99
CA LYS A 24 -8.86 -7.70 -20.44
C LYS A 24 -7.40 -7.94 -20.07
N THR A 25 -6.70 -8.66 -20.93
CA THR A 25 -5.26 -8.60 -21.05
C THR A 25 -4.90 -7.19 -21.51
N ASN A 26 -4.68 -6.32 -20.53
CA ASN A 26 -3.72 -5.23 -20.65
C ASN A 26 -2.93 -5.14 -19.34
N SER A 27 -1.63 -5.17 -19.51
CA SER A 27 -0.58 -5.23 -18.49
C SER A 27 -0.76 -4.24 -17.34
N GLY A 28 -0.77 -4.76 -16.11
CA GLY A 28 -0.36 -4.00 -14.92
C GLY A 28 -1.40 -3.13 -14.21
N GLN A 29 -2.67 -3.10 -14.63
CA GLN A 29 -3.72 -2.38 -13.89
C GLN A 29 -4.59 -3.33 -13.08
N ALA A 30 -4.56 -3.15 -11.76
CA ALA A 30 -5.53 -3.74 -10.84
C ALA A 30 -6.97 -3.43 -11.29
N GLY A 31 -7.81 -4.45 -11.40
CA GLY A 31 -9.24 -4.31 -11.71
C GLY A 31 -10.09 -3.69 -10.57
N TYR A 32 -9.46 -2.95 -9.66
CA TYR A 32 -10.06 -2.37 -8.46
C TYR A 32 -9.60 -0.92 -8.28
N SER A 33 -10.46 -0.11 -7.65
CA SER A 33 -10.29 1.33 -7.47
C SER A 33 -9.89 1.66 -6.03
N PHE A 34 -9.00 2.63 -5.86
CA PHE A 34 -8.46 3.03 -4.55
C PHE A 34 -9.54 3.70 -3.69
N GLU A 35 -10.47 4.37 -4.33
CA GLU A 35 -11.61 5.04 -3.71
C GLU A 35 -12.52 4.09 -2.93
N ASN A 36 -12.57 2.81 -3.33
CA ASN A 36 -13.36 1.79 -2.62
C ASN A 36 -12.79 1.45 -1.23
N LEU A 37 -11.59 1.95 -0.88
CA LEU A 37 -11.05 1.85 0.47
C LEU A 37 -11.69 2.83 1.46
N PHE A 38 -12.45 3.81 0.97
CA PHE A 38 -13.12 4.82 1.79
C PHE A 38 -14.63 4.57 1.75
N TYR A 39 -15.19 4.07 2.85
CA TYR A 39 -16.64 3.86 2.96
C TYR A 39 -17.32 5.08 3.59
N ASN A 40 -16.65 5.74 4.54
CA ASN A 40 -17.09 7.00 5.12
C ASN A 40 -15.97 8.05 5.08
N ASN A 41 -16.33 9.33 5.22
CA ASN A 41 -15.38 10.46 5.20
C ASN A 41 -14.40 10.48 6.41
N GLU A 42 -14.45 9.46 7.27
CA GLU A 42 -13.58 9.31 8.45
C GLU A 42 -12.51 8.24 8.24
N ASP A 43 -12.61 7.45 7.17
CA ASP A 43 -11.62 6.42 6.85
C ASP A 43 -10.33 7.09 6.37
N THR A 44 -9.20 6.61 6.89
CA THR A 44 -7.87 7.06 6.48
C THR A 44 -7.00 5.86 6.26
N ILE A 45 -6.34 5.79 5.10
CA ILE A 45 -5.26 4.85 4.84
C ILE A 45 -3.95 5.50 5.25
N LEU A 46 -3.17 4.78 6.05
CA LEU A 46 -1.87 5.17 6.56
C LEU A 46 -0.81 4.29 5.90
N ILE A 47 0.11 4.92 5.17
CA ILE A 47 1.35 4.26 4.75
C ILE A 47 2.45 4.76 5.67
N LYS A 48 2.99 3.87 6.50
CA LYS A 48 4.06 4.16 7.44
C LYS A 48 5.33 3.48 6.99
N SER A 49 6.44 4.21 7.07
CA SER A 49 7.77 3.67 6.83
C SER A 49 8.70 4.11 7.94
N GLN A 50 9.57 3.21 8.39
CA GLN A 50 10.68 3.51 9.29
C GLN A 50 11.96 2.95 8.67
N PHE A 51 13.02 3.74 8.65
CA PHE A 51 14.27 3.38 8.01
C PHE A 51 15.37 3.15 9.04
N ALA A 52 16.30 2.23 8.75
CA ALA A 52 17.36 1.82 9.68
C ALA A 52 18.61 2.73 9.63
N ASP A 53 18.45 4.05 9.50
CA ASP A 53 19.60 4.98 9.34
C ASP A 53 20.43 5.17 10.62
N CYS A 54 19.90 4.74 11.78
CA CYS A 54 20.63 4.64 13.04
C CYS A 54 20.91 3.17 13.43
N GLY A 55 20.94 2.25 12.47
CA GLY A 55 21.24 0.84 12.68
C GLY A 55 20.12 0.07 13.39
N GLU A 56 20.48 -0.77 14.35
CA GLU A 56 19.52 -1.61 15.11
C GLU A 56 18.47 -0.81 15.89
N TRP A 57 18.74 0.47 16.14
CA TRP A 57 17.85 1.38 16.87
C TRP A 57 16.80 2.04 15.99
N GLY A 58 16.70 1.63 14.72
CA GLY A 58 15.81 2.20 13.72
C GLY A 58 16.36 3.49 13.15
N GLY A 59 15.50 4.46 12.88
CA GLY A 59 15.88 5.71 12.24
C GLY A 59 14.65 6.54 11.93
N HIS A 60 14.67 7.28 10.83
CA HIS A 60 13.62 8.25 10.56
C HIS A 60 12.32 7.58 10.12
N GLU A 61 11.22 8.19 10.53
CA GLU A 61 9.89 7.81 10.07
C GLU A 61 9.38 8.71 8.95
N GLU A 62 8.58 8.10 8.08
CA GLU A 62 7.79 8.78 7.08
C GLU A 62 6.35 8.26 7.11
N LEU A 63 5.39 9.18 6.98
CA LEU A 63 3.97 8.90 7.06
C LEU A 63 3.21 9.57 5.92
N LEU A 64 2.49 8.76 5.13
CA LEU A 64 1.48 9.22 4.19
C LEU A 64 0.11 8.94 4.79
N LYS A 65 -0.68 9.99 5.03
CA LYS A 65 -2.10 9.87 5.40
C LYS A 65 -2.95 10.16 4.18
N ILE A 66 -3.73 9.19 3.73
CA ILE A 66 -4.61 9.31 2.58
C ILE A 66 -6.05 9.20 3.04
N TYR A 67 -6.88 10.18 2.69
CA TYR A 67 -8.24 10.30 3.20
C TYR A 67 -9.16 10.94 2.14
N ASP A 68 -10.44 10.59 2.16
CA ASP A 68 -11.45 11.31 1.39
C ASP A 68 -11.89 12.55 2.15
N SER A 69 -11.91 13.69 1.47
CA SER A 69 -12.44 14.95 1.98
C SER A 69 -13.03 15.72 0.81
N GLU A 70 -14.32 16.05 0.91
CA GLU A 70 -15.06 16.79 -0.12
C GLU A 70 -15.08 16.05 -1.48
N ARG A 71 -15.20 14.71 -1.46
CA ARG A 71 -15.18 13.83 -2.64
C ARG A 71 -13.86 13.90 -3.43
N LYS A 72 -12.77 14.22 -2.74
CA LYS A 72 -11.43 14.28 -3.28
C LYS A 72 -10.51 13.50 -2.35
N ILE A 73 -9.77 12.57 -2.93
CA ILE A 73 -8.74 11.84 -2.19
C ILE A 73 -7.55 12.78 -1.98
N LYS A 74 -7.30 13.12 -0.73
CA LYS A 74 -6.20 14.00 -0.30
C LYS A 74 -5.11 13.17 0.35
N LEU A 75 -3.87 13.65 0.24
CA LEU A 75 -2.70 13.05 0.89
C LEU A 75 -2.01 14.11 1.74
N ALA A 76 -1.69 13.73 2.98
CA ALA A 76 -0.79 14.46 3.87
C ALA A 76 0.48 13.62 4.10
N TYR A 77 1.62 14.13 3.63
CA TYR A 77 2.93 13.54 3.84
C TYR A 77 3.64 14.23 5.00
N ILE A 78 4.19 13.43 5.92
CA ILE A 78 4.99 13.89 7.05
C ILE A 78 6.30 13.11 7.03
N LYS A 79 7.42 13.82 7.01
CA LYS A 79 8.77 13.26 7.20
C LYS A 79 9.30 13.73 8.54
N TYR A 80 9.89 12.83 9.30
CA TYR A 80 10.60 13.16 10.52
C TYR A 80 12.10 13.24 10.23
N LYS A 81 12.78 14.18 10.89
CA LYS A 81 14.23 14.21 11.02
C LYS A 81 14.62 13.58 12.34
N ILE A 82 15.81 13.00 12.36
CA ILE A 82 16.34 12.30 13.52
C ILE A 82 17.75 12.77 13.84
N ASN A 83 18.13 12.64 15.11
CA ASN A 83 19.52 12.66 15.53
C ASN A 83 19.81 11.32 16.21
N CYS A 84 20.62 10.47 15.55
CA CYS A 84 20.97 9.14 16.07
C CYS A 84 21.69 9.15 17.43
N SER A 85 22.14 10.31 17.93
CA SER A 85 22.76 10.46 19.26
C SER A 85 21.79 10.97 20.33
N LYS A 86 20.64 11.54 19.93
CA LYS A 86 19.66 12.10 20.87
C LYS A 86 18.67 11.01 21.26
N ARG A 87 18.49 10.83 22.57
CA ARG A 87 17.53 9.88 23.15
C ARG A 87 16.55 10.61 24.04
N ASP A 88 15.32 10.12 24.10
CA ASP A 88 14.35 10.54 25.11
C ASP A 88 14.59 9.80 26.44
N ASP A 89 13.80 10.12 27.46
CA ASP A 89 13.88 9.52 28.79
C ASP A 89 13.61 8.00 28.79
N LYS A 90 13.09 7.45 27.68
CA LYS A 90 12.82 6.02 27.49
C LYS A 90 13.88 5.34 26.63
N GLY A 91 14.94 6.04 26.24
CA GLY A 91 15.99 5.52 25.38
C GLY A 91 15.60 5.36 23.91
N SER A 92 14.49 5.96 23.47
CA SER A 92 14.07 5.98 22.05
C SER A 92 14.73 7.14 21.31
N ILE A 93 14.91 7.00 19.99
CA ILE A 93 15.43 8.08 19.15
C ILE A 93 14.40 9.21 19.08
N VAL A 94 14.83 10.43 19.42
CA VAL A 94 13.96 11.61 19.31
C VAL A 94 13.72 11.94 17.84
N GLN A 95 12.45 12.01 17.45
CA GLN A 95 12.01 12.36 16.11
C GLN A 95 11.32 13.72 16.11
N GLU A 96 11.72 14.60 15.20
CA GLU A 96 11.14 15.93 15.03
C GLU A 96 10.52 16.03 13.64
N LYS A 97 9.33 16.64 13.51
CA LYS A 97 8.73 16.85 12.18
C LYS A 97 9.62 17.78 11.36
N ASP A 98 9.94 17.36 10.14
CA ASP A 98 10.82 18.09 9.23
C ASP A 98 10.04 18.64 8.04
N VAL A 99 9.35 17.76 7.32
CA VAL A 99 8.59 18.13 6.12
C VAL A 99 7.12 17.78 6.31
N THR A 100 6.24 18.70 5.91
CA THR A 100 4.81 18.42 5.74
C THR A 100 4.36 18.91 4.36
N LYS A 101 3.78 18.01 3.56
CA LYS A 101 3.19 18.34 2.25
C LYS A 101 1.75 17.85 2.18
N ASN A 102 0.86 18.66 1.64
CA ASN A 102 -0.55 18.30 1.43
C ASN A 102 -0.92 18.54 -0.02
N PHE A 103 -1.57 17.56 -0.65
CA PHE A 103 -2.05 17.71 -2.03
C PHE A 103 -3.20 16.75 -2.34
N ILE A 104 -3.95 17.05 -3.39
CA ILE A 104 -5.02 16.20 -3.93
C ILE A 104 -4.39 15.18 -4.88
N LEU A 105 -4.78 13.91 -4.75
CA LEU A 105 -4.25 12.84 -5.58
C LEU A 105 -4.97 12.76 -6.93
N SER A 106 -4.18 12.76 -8.01
CA SER A 106 -4.68 12.41 -9.34
C SER A 106 -5.06 10.92 -9.41
N LYS A 107 -5.85 10.54 -10.42
CA LYS A 107 -6.18 9.12 -10.65
C LYS A 107 -4.92 8.26 -10.90
N SER A 108 -3.92 8.80 -11.59
CA SER A 108 -2.65 8.10 -11.82
C SER A 108 -1.88 7.88 -10.52
N GLN A 109 -1.85 8.86 -9.61
CA GLN A 109 -1.23 8.69 -8.29
C GLN A 109 -1.97 7.67 -7.42
N GLN A 110 -3.30 7.63 -7.49
CA GLN A 110 -4.11 6.62 -6.81
C GLN A 110 -3.84 5.20 -7.35
N THR A 111 -3.65 5.05 -8.67
CA THR A 111 -3.19 3.77 -9.25
C THR A 111 -1.82 3.35 -8.70
N VAL A 112 -0.89 4.30 -8.52
CA VAL A 112 0.44 3.98 -7.96
C VAL A 112 0.34 3.54 -6.49
N LEU A 113 -0.57 4.11 -5.70
CA LEU A 113 -0.82 3.66 -4.33
C LEU A 113 -1.32 2.20 -4.30
N ILE A 114 -2.26 1.85 -5.17
CA ILE A 114 -2.71 0.46 -5.33
C ILE A 114 -1.54 -0.46 -5.67
N ASN A 115 -0.71 -0.06 -6.65
CA ASN A 115 0.44 -0.85 -7.06
C ASN A 115 1.46 -1.04 -5.92
N TYR A 116 1.69 0.00 -5.12
CA TYR A 116 2.52 -0.10 -3.92
C TYR A 116 1.97 -1.12 -2.92
N MET A 117 0.67 -1.07 -2.62
CA MET A 117 -0.01 -2.01 -1.73
C MET A 117 0.08 -3.44 -2.24
N ASN A 118 -0.16 -3.64 -3.54
CA ASN A 118 -0.07 -4.95 -4.19
C ASN A 118 1.33 -5.54 -4.14
N ASN A 119 2.34 -4.72 -4.42
CA ASN A 119 3.72 -5.14 -4.33
C ASN A 119 4.13 -5.45 -2.89
N LEU A 120 3.70 -4.64 -1.93
CA LEU A 120 3.95 -4.89 -0.50
C LEU A 120 3.27 -6.19 -0.05
N MET A 121 2.04 -6.47 -0.49
CA MET A 121 1.37 -7.74 -0.21
C MET A 121 2.12 -8.90 -0.87
N ARG A 122 2.43 -8.79 -2.17
CA ARG A 122 3.09 -9.84 -2.96
C ARG A 122 4.44 -10.24 -2.37
N LEU A 123 5.28 -9.26 -2.01
CA LEU A 123 6.62 -9.49 -1.47
C LEU A 123 6.57 -10.32 -0.17
N LYS A 124 5.51 -10.19 0.64
CA LYS A 124 5.31 -10.97 1.87
C LYS A 124 5.21 -12.48 1.62
N PHE A 125 4.82 -12.89 0.42
CA PHE A 125 4.69 -14.30 0.04
C PHE A 125 5.92 -14.86 -0.68
N ILE A 126 6.88 -14.02 -1.07
CA ILE A 126 8.01 -14.44 -1.90
C ILE A 126 9.29 -14.59 -1.06
N GLU A 127 9.51 -13.67 -0.12
CA GLU A 127 10.77 -13.62 0.63
C GLU A 127 10.53 -13.74 2.12
N ARG A 128 11.24 -14.68 2.76
CA ARG A 128 11.37 -14.71 4.22
C ARG A 128 12.58 -13.88 4.59
N GLU A 129 12.35 -12.77 5.27
CA GLU A 129 13.42 -12.00 5.89
C GLU A 129 13.67 -12.46 7.33
N PHE A 130 14.96 -12.60 7.67
CA PHE A 130 15.45 -12.85 9.01
C PHE A 130 16.49 -11.77 9.32
N GLY A 131 16.26 -10.98 10.36
CA GLY A 131 17.18 -9.92 10.75
C GLY A 131 16.71 -9.19 12.00
N ASN A 132 17.65 -8.71 12.80
CA ASN A 132 17.38 -7.90 13.99
C ASN A 132 17.39 -6.40 13.69
N SER A 133 17.90 -5.99 12.53
CA SER A 133 17.80 -4.63 11.99
C SER A 133 17.12 -4.65 10.62
N GLY A 134 16.40 -3.58 10.29
CA GLY A 134 15.59 -3.56 9.10
C GLY A 134 14.77 -2.30 8.95
N ASN A 135 14.32 -2.09 7.72
CA ASN A 135 13.32 -1.08 7.42
C ASN A 135 11.93 -1.66 7.68
N PHE A 136 11.03 -0.83 8.17
CA PHE A 136 9.63 -1.19 8.35
C PHE A 136 8.79 -0.49 7.29
N PHE A 137 7.88 -1.23 6.66
CA PHE A 137 6.92 -0.70 5.70
C PHE A 137 5.54 -1.25 6.03
N SER A 138 4.54 -0.39 6.17
CA SER A 138 3.17 -0.82 6.43
C SER A 138 2.11 0.01 5.72
N VAL A 139 1.00 -0.65 5.43
CA VAL A 139 -0.27 -0.06 5.01
C VAL A 139 -1.32 -0.49 6.03
N GLU A 140 -2.01 0.47 6.61
CA GLU A 140 -3.09 0.22 7.56
C GLU A 140 -4.22 1.22 7.41
N ASP A 141 -5.45 0.85 7.75
CA ASP A 141 -6.54 1.81 7.90
C ASP A 141 -6.61 2.34 9.35
N SER A 142 -7.24 3.51 9.51
CA SER A 142 -7.43 4.14 10.82
C SER A 142 -8.23 3.28 11.81
N LYS A 143 -9.01 2.31 11.33
CA LYS A 143 -9.83 1.40 12.14
C LYS A 143 -9.17 0.03 12.36
N GLY A 144 -7.99 -0.23 11.79
CA GLY A 144 -7.21 -1.46 11.96
C GLY A 144 -7.80 -2.71 11.31
N LYS A 145 -8.78 -2.58 10.41
CA LYS A 145 -9.38 -3.69 9.65
C LYS A 145 -8.50 -4.15 8.49
N LEU A 146 -7.75 -3.22 7.89
CA LEU A 146 -6.71 -3.46 6.91
C LEU A 146 -5.36 -3.26 7.59
N ARG A 147 -4.52 -4.29 7.61
CA ARG A 147 -3.14 -4.16 8.09
C ARG A 147 -2.22 -5.09 7.32
N LEU A 148 -1.29 -4.51 6.58
CA LEU A 148 -0.23 -5.18 5.86
C LEU A 148 1.08 -4.54 6.26
N PHE A 149 2.07 -5.34 6.66
CA PHE A 149 3.39 -4.83 6.96
C PHE A 149 4.46 -5.85 6.60
N GLN A 150 5.65 -5.32 6.35
CA GLN A 150 6.89 -6.06 6.18
C GLN A 150 8.02 -5.34 6.91
N TYR A 151 8.98 -6.14 7.37
CA TYR A 151 10.17 -5.69 8.05
C TYR A 151 11.39 -6.36 7.43
N GLY A 152 12.44 -5.57 7.20
CA GLY A 152 13.74 -6.07 6.77
C GLY A 152 14.46 -5.16 5.78
N ASN A 153 15.52 -5.69 5.19
CA ASN A 153 16.46 -4.96 4.32
C ASN A 153 16.38 -5.38 2.85
N ASN A 154 15.33 -6.10 2.45
CA ASN A 154 15.11 -6.47 1.05
C ASN A 154 15.08 -5.21 0.17
N PRO A 155 15.97 -5.10 -0.82
CA PRO A 155 16.03 -3.95 -1.73
C PRO A 155 14.73 -3.73 -2.51
N HIS A 156 13.93 -4.78 -2.74
CA HIS A 156 12.62 -4.68 -3.38
C HIS A 156 11.61 -3.89 -2.54
N LEU A 157 11.68 -3.94 -1.21
CA LEU A 157 10.80 -3.14 -0.34
C LEU A 157 11.12 -1.65 -0.48
N LEU A 158 12.40 -1.29 -0.36
CA LEU A 158 12.86 0.09 -0.52
C LEU A 158 12.60 0.60 -1.93
N ASN A 159 12.82 -0.21 -2.96
CA ASN A 159 12.54 0.18 -4.35
C ASN A 159 11.04 0.38 -4.60
N ASN A 160 10.18 -0.47 -4.03
CA ASN A 160 8.72 -0.29 -4.10
C ASN A 160 8.30 1.04 -3.46
N TYR A 161 8.83 1.36 -2.27
CA TYR A 161 8.57 2.63 -1.61
C TYR A 161 9.11 3.82 -2.41
N ASN A 162 10.35 3.78 -2.88
CA ASN A 162 10.95 4.87 -3.66
C ASN A 162 10.27 5.09 -5.01
N THR A 163 9.66 4.06 -5.59
CA THR A 163 8.82 4.18 -6.78
C THR A 163 7.54 4.94 -6.46
N LEU A 164 6.87 4.61 -5.35
CA LEU A 164 5.72 5.37 -4.85
C LEU A 164 6.09 6.85 -4.64
N MET A 165 7.15 7.11 -3.89
CA MET A 165 7.59 8.48 -3.56
C MET A 165 7.86 9.31 -4.82
N LYS A 166 8.58 8.75 -5.78
CA LYS A 166 8.86 9.41 -7.06
C LYS A 166 7.57 9.78 -7.80
N SER A 167 6.63 8.85 -7.90
CA SER A 167 5.35 9.09 -8.60
C SER A 167 4.44 10.09 -7.87
N LEU A 168 4.60 10.23 -6.56
CA LEU A 168 3.94 11.27 -5.76
C LEU A 168 4.64 12.64 -5.83
N GLY A 169 5.78 12.75 -6.51
CA GLY A 169 6.59 13.98 -6.53
C GLY A 169 7.27 14.27 -5.19
N LEU A 170 7.50 13.24 -4.39
CA LEU A 170 8.19 13.30 -3.11
C LEU A 170 9.63 12.82 -3.24
N SER A 171 10.47 13.23 -2.29
CA SER A 171 11.88 12.83 -2.26
C SER A 171 12.00 11.32 -2.03
N LYS A 172 12.94 10.69 -2.74
CA LYS A 172 13.32 9.31 -2.46
C LYS A 172 14.08 9.23 -1.13
N VAL A 173 14.04 8.06 -0.52
CA VAL A 173 14.84 7.72 0.65
C VAL A 173 16.12 7.04 0.17
N ASP A 174 17.25 7.58 0.64
CA ASP A 174 18.58 7.00 0.48
C ASP A 174 19.11 6.65 1.87
N ILE A 175 19.24 5.34 2.13
CA ILE A 175 19.69 4.82 3.41
C ILE A 175 21.19 4.70 3.33
N LYS A 176 21.90 5.62 3.99
CA LYS A 176 23.35 5.52 4.13
C LYS A 176 23.66 4.42 5.13
N ASN A 177 23.98 3.22 4.63
CA ASN A 177 24.60 2.19 5.47
C ASN A 177 25.92 2.76 6.00
N LYS A 178 25.95 3.10 7.30
CA LYS A 178 27.17 3.49 8.02
C LYS A 178 27.72 2.29 8.75
#